data_AF-A0AAX2NBL7-F1
#
_entry.id   AF-A0AAX2NBL7-F1
#
_cell.length_a   1.000
_cell.length_b   1.000
_cell.length_c   1.000
_cell.angle_alpha   90.00
_cell.angle_beta   90.00
_cell.angle_gamma   90.00
#
_symmetry.space_group_name_H-M   'P 1'
#
loop_
_entity.id
_entity.type
_entity.pdbx_description
1 polymer ?
#
loop_
_entity_poly.entity_id
_entity_poly.type
_entity_poly.pdbx_seq_one_letter_code
_entity_poly.pdbx_strand_id
1 'polypeptide(L)'
;MTPSEYQNPILCADYSDPDIVRVGDDFFMVSSSFNHVPALPILHSTDLVNWTIINHVMDELPLPGYDRYQPGKGVWAPSIRWHDGKLWVCFSTPDEGIFICHAEDPWGKWSAPHCLREARGWIDPCPFWDDNGQAWLVHAFAHSRSGIKHKLQLFAMAPDASELLGEGQIIYDGCCDLPTLEGPKVYQRAGWYYIFAPAGGVENGWQTVLRARQMTGPWEAKNVLFQGNTSINGPHQGGWVEGEEGECWFVHFQDLHLYGRVVHLQPMSWGNDGWPRIGEQIGNGGVGQPVLRWPRPKGLTPSPALAPQTSDYFAQGQPGIQWQWQANPSPEWLLPAKGELRLRCVPLSEVDGQRALYWAPQLLLQKFPALTFSAKTSVTLYAAQDGDAGGLIVYGERYAALLVEFGQGGYRLVWRHGWMSDAGVVRETRQVLAELKCGKCQLQVAVGEGGLCQFSWRAEEEWRKVPLCFAAGKGKWVGAKFGLLAASMVGLQSEGYSALQDFEVIL
;
A
#
# COMPACT_ATOMS: atom_id res chain seq x y z
N MET A 1 2.27 -19.93 -11.98
CA MET A 1 1.76 -20.84 -10.92
C MET A 1 1.24 -22.10 -11.58
N THR A 2 1.31 -23.25 -10.91
CA THR A 2 0.66 -24.48 -11.39
C THR A 2 -0.69 -24.64 -10.68
N PRO A 3 -1.60 -25.50 -11.17
CA PRO A 3 -2.84 -25.79 -10.44
C PRO A 3 -2.63 -26.33 -9.02
N SER A 4 -1.46 -26.90 -8.72
CA SER A 4 -1.16 -27.56 -7.44
C SER A 4 -0.30 -26.73 -6.48
N GLU A 5 0.45 -25.73 -6.96
CA GLU A 5 1.41 -24.97 -6.16
C GLU A 5 1.32 -23.46 -6.41
N TYR A 6 1.45 -22.68 -5.34
CA TYR A 6 1.62 -21.23 -5.42
C TYR A 6 3.10 -20.85 -5.35
N GLN A 7 3.38 -19.60 -5.74
CA GLN A 7 4.71 -19.01 -5.66
C GLN A 7 4.61 -17.68 -4.93
N ASN A 8 5.52 -17.44 -3.99
CA ASN A 8 5.69 -16.16 -3.35
C ASN A 8 6.55 -15.20 -4.21
N PRO A 9 6.31 -13.87 -4.12
CA PRO A 9 5.20 -13.23 -3.41
C PRO A 9 3.83 -13.53 -4.06
N ILE A 10 2.79 -13.73 -3.25
CA ILE A 10 1.40 -13.86 -3.74
C ILE A 10 0.85 -12.53 -4.27
N LEU A 11 1.40 -11.40 -3.82
CA LEU A 11 1.16 -10.08 -4.40
C LEU A 11 2.50 -9.37 -4.61
N CYS A 12 2.93 -9.26 -5.88
CA CYS A 12 4.17 -8.59 -6.27
C CYS A 12 3.98 -7.07 -6.46
N ALA A 13 3.37 -6.44 -5.46
CA ALA A 13 3.12 -5.00 -5.40
C ALA A 13 3.13 -4.54 -3.93
N ASP A 14 3.26 -3.24 -3.71
CA ASP A 14 3.37 -2.60 -2.38
C ASP A 14 2.06 -2.65 -1.56
N TYR A 15 1.57 -3.84 -1.24
CA TYR A 15 0.46 -4.08 -0.29
C TYR A 15 1.02 -4.28 1.11
N SER A 16 1.63 -3.21 1.57
CA SER A 16 2.35 -3.20 2.80
C SER A 16 1.49 -3.32 4.05
N ASP A 17 2.12 -3.78 5.14
CA ASP A 17 1.44 -3.95 6.44
C ASP A 17 0.16 -4.81 6.35
N PRO A 18 0.16 -5.94 5.62
CA PRO A 18 -1.07 -6.67 5.34
C PRO A 18 -1.61 -7.28 6.63
N ASP A 19 -2.88 -7.11 6.91
CA ASP A 19 -3.60 -7.92 7.90
C ASP A 19 -4.77 -8.61 7.22
N ILE A 20 -5.09 -9.82 7.67
CA ILE A 20 -6.03 -10.70 7.02
C ILE A 20 -7.05 -11.26 8.02
N VAL A 21 -8.28 -11.42 7.57
CA VAL A 21 -9.35 -12.11 8.30
C VAL A 21 -10.12 -13.02 7.36
N ARG A 22 -10.64 -14.12 7.92
CA ARG A 22 -11.54 -15.05 7.23
C ARG A 22 -12.98 -14.82 7.71
N VAL A 23 -13.93 -14.79 6.79
CA VAL A 23 -15.38 -14.73 7.05
C VAL A 23 -16.07 -15.77 6.17
N GLY A 24 -16.44 -16.91 6.76
CA GLY A 24 -16.94 -18.05 5.97
C GLY A 24 -15.88 -18.54 4.97
N ASP A 25 -16.22 -18.54 3.68
CA ASP A 25 -15.32 -18.95 2.59
C ASP A 25 -14.44 -17.80 2.06
N ASP A 26 -14.68 -16.58 2.54
CA ASP A 26 -14.03 -15.38 2.04
C ASP A 26 -12.85 -14.98 2.94
N PHE A 27 -11.77 -14.56 2.29
CA PHE A 27 -10.62 -13.95 2.94
C PHE A 27 -10.51 -12.49 2.52
N PHE A 28 -10.40 -11.61 3.51
CA PHE A 28 -10.23 -10.18 3.30
C PHE A 28 -8.88 -9.74 3.82
N MET A 29 -8.15 -8.95 3.02
CA MET A 29 -6.89 -8.34 3.39
C MET A 29 -7.03 -6.82 3.36
N VAL A 30 -6.51 -6.16 4.38
CA VAL A 30 -6.32 -4.70 4.40
C VAL A 30 -4.83 -4.39 4.37
N SER A 31 -4.46 -3.27 3.76
CA SER A 31 -3.08 -2.82 3.66
C SER A 31 -2.99 -1.31 3.92
N SER A 32 -1.85 -0.83 4.42
CA SER A 32 -1.61 0.60 4.59
C SER A 32 -1.61 1.34 3.24
N SER A 33 -2.07 2.59 3.26
CA SER A 33 -2.11 3.46 2.08
C SER A 33 -1.34 4.75 2.26
N PHE A 34 -0.83 5.05 3.46
CA PHE A 34 -0.16 6.30 3.79
C PHE A 34 -1.03 7.50 3.41
N ASN A 35 -0.48 8.48 2.70
CA ASN A 35 -1.17 9.67 2.22
C ASN A 35 -2.02 9.43 0.96
N HIS A 36 -2.02 8.22 0.41
CA HIS A 36 -2.69 7.94 -0.85
C HIS A 36 -4.17 7.62 -0.62
N VAL A 37 -5.00 8.14 -1.52
CA VAL A 37 -6.45 8.02 -1.47
C VAL A 37 -7.01 7.57 -2.82
N PRO A 38 -8.08 6.75 -2.89
CA PRO A 38 -8.80 6.20 -1.75
C PRO A 38 -7.90 5.32 -0.88
N ALA A 39 -8.12 5.36 0.44
CA ALA A 39 -7.24 4.85 1.48
C ALA A 39 -7.69 3.49 1.99
N LEU A 40 -6.76 2.73 2.58
CA LEU A 40 -6.98 1.36 3.10
C LEU A 40 -7.63 0.44 2.06
N PRO A 41 -6.89 0.03 1.01
CA PRO A 41 -7.39 -0.95 0.05
C PRO A 41 -7.83 -2.24 0.77
N ILE A 42 -9.01 -2.74 0.39
CA ILE A 42 -9.54 -4.04 0.79
C ILE A 42 -9.43 -4.98 -0.41
N LEU A 43 -8.71 -6.07 -0.20
CA LEU A 43 -8.56 -7.14 -1.17
C LEU A 43 -9.35 -8.37 -0.73
N HIS A 44 -9.84 -9.12 -1.70
CA HIS A 44 -10.61 -10.34 -1.50
C HIS A 44 -9.96 -11.53 -2.19
N SER A 45 -10.05 -12.69 -1.55
CA SER A 45 -9.66 -13.99 -2.07
C SER A 45 -10.56 -15.08 -1.51
N THR A 46 -10.72 -16.18 -2.24
CA THR A 46 -11.31 -17.43 -1.73
C THR A 46 -10.27 -18.55 -1.60
N ASP A 47 -9.01 -18.32 -2.01
CA ASP A 47 -7.95 -19.32 -2.05
C ASP A 47 -6.60 -18.89 -1.44
N LEU A 48 -6.55 -17.71 -0.83
CA LEU A 48 -5.37 -17.04 -0.24
C LEU A 48 -4.25 -16.68 -1.23
N VAL A 49 -4.37 -17.06 -2.50
CA VAL A 49 -3.29 -16.93 -3.50
C VAL A 49 -3.64 -15.87 -4.53
N ASN A 50 -4.86 -15.90 -5.06
CA ASN A 50 -5.35 -14.98 -6.07
C ASN A 50 -6.19 -13.90 -5.36
N TRP A 51 -5.81 -12.63 -5.56
CA TRP A 51 -6.41 -11.50 -4.85
C TRP A 51 -6.89 -10.43 -5.82
N THR A 52 -8.04 -9.83 -5.51
CA THR A 52 -8.64 -8.72 -6.27
C THR A 52 -8.92 -7.56 -5.35
N ILE A 53 -8.72 -6.32 -5.81
CA ILE A 53 -9.13 -5.13 -5.05
C ILE A 53 -10.65 -5.02 -5.17
N ILE A 54 -11.35 -5.03 -4.03
CA ILE A 54 -12.82 -4.95 -4.02
C ILE A 54 -13.32 -3.61 -3.50
N ASN A 55 -12.56 -2.94 -2.64
CA ASN A 55 -12.97 -1.69 -2.02
C ASN A 55 -11.78 -0.89 -1.47
N HIS A 56 -12.06 0.31 -0.98
CA HIS A 56 -11.23 1.10 -0.10
C HIS A 56 -12.09 1.56 1.08
N VAL A 57 -11.53 1.64 2.28
CA VAL A 57 -12.31 2.04 3.47
C VAL A 57 -12.71 3.51 3.41
N MET A 58 -11.89 4.37 2.79
CA MET A 58 -12.15 5.81 2.73
C MET A 58 -11.80 6.39 1.36
N ASP A 59 -12.65 7.26 0.82
CA ASP A 59 -12.37 7.97 -0.44
C ASP A 59 -11.36 9.13 -0.26
N GLU A 60 -11.26 9.66 0.95
CA GLU A 60 -10.38 10.75 1.35
C GLU A 60 -9.92 10.56 2.81
N LEU A 61 -8.85 11.25 3.22
CA LEU A 61 -8.42 11.34 4.60
C LEU A 61 -9.03 12.60 5.24
N PRO A 62 -10.04 12.48 6.13
CA PRO A 62 -10.75 13.63 6.70
C PRO A 62 -9.93 14.27 7.84
N LEU A 63 -8.67 14.59 7.57
CA LEU A 63 -7.71 15.16 8.51
C LEU A 63 -7.07 16.43 7.89
N PRO A 64 -6.70 17.43 8.70
CA PRO A 64 -6.13 18.68 8.19
C PRO A 64 -4.82 18.45 7.38
N GLY A 65 -4.71 19.10 6.23
CA GLY A 65 -3.50 19.14 5.43
C GLY A 65 -3.28 17.95 4.47
N TYR A 66 -4.21 17.00 4.40
CA TYR A 66 -4.17 15.88 3.44
C TYR A 66 -4.76 16.24 2.06
N ASP A 67 -5.23 17.48 1.87
CA ASP A 67 -5.43 18.12 0.56
C ASP A 67 -4.10 18.42 -0.16
N ARG A 68 -2.98 18.28 0.56
CA ARG A 68 -1.61 18.44 0.04
C ARG A 68 -0.87 17.11 0.11
N TYR A 69 0.17 16.98 -0.69
CA TYR A 69 1.04 15.80 -0.64
C TYR A 69 1.77 15.71 0.72
N GLN A 70 1.58 14.61 1.44
CA GLN A 70 2.12 14.35 2.78
C GLN A 70 2.96 13.06 2.81
N PRO A 71 4.14 13.03 2.18
CA PRO A 71 4.93 11.82 1.97
C PRO A 71 5.19 11.07 3.28
N GLY A 72 4.78 9.80 3.34
CA GLY A 72 5.05 8.92 4.49
C GLY A 72 4.19 9.16 5.73
N LYS A 73 3.19 10.06 5.66
CA LYS A 73 2.17 10.24 6.70
C LYS A 73 0.87 9.53 6.30
N GLY A 74 -0.24 9.87 6.95
CA GLY A 74 -1.55 9.27 6.68
C GLY A 74 -1.67 7.91 7.33
N VAL A 75 -2.28 6.97 6.61
CA VAL A 75 -2.68 5.68 7.16
C VAL A 75 -1.50 4.72 7.22
N TRP A 76 -1.04 4.45 8.44
CA TRP A 76 -0.05 3.42 8.76
C TRP A 76 -0.73 2.07 9.03
N ALA A 77 0.04 1.08 9.48
CA ALA A 77 -0.37 -0.31 9.65
C ALA A 77 -1.80 -0.50 10.18
N PRO A 78 -2.70 -1.05 9.36
CA PRO A 78 -4.05 -1.38 9.77
C PRO A 78 -4.14 -2.79 10.38
N SER A 79 -5.20 -3.05 11.11
CA SER A 79 -5.71 -4.39 11.43
C SER A 79 -7.14 -4.56 10.92
N ILE A 80 -7.53 -5.80 10.60
CA ILE A 80 -8.89 -6.14 10.17
C ILE A 80 -9.45 -7.28 11.02
N ARG A 81 -10.67 -7.14 11.52
CA ARG A 81 -11.34 -8.13 12.36
C ARG A 81 -12.79 -8.31 11.96
N TRP A 82 -13.30 -9.52 12.09
CA TRP A 82 -14.73 -9.82 11.96
C TRP A 82 -15.33 -9.94 13.36
N HIS A 83 -16.31 -9.10 13.66
CA HIS A 83 -16.99 -9.09 14.95
C HIS A 83 -18.41 -8.57 14.80
N ASP A 84 -19.37 -9.27 15.41
CA ASP A 84 -20.79 -8.88 15.47
C ASP A 84 -21.38 -8.53 14.09
N GLY A 85 -21.17 -9.42 13.10
CA GLY A 85 -21.72 -9.24 11.75
C GLY A 85 -21.05 -8.14 10.93
N LYS A 86 -19.91 -7.61 11.38
CA LYS A 86 -19.20 -6.50 10.72
C LYS A 86 -17.72 -6.79 10.56
N LEU A 87 -17.16 -6.31 9.46
CA LEU A 87 -15.71 -6.10 9.35
C LEU A 87 -15.35 -4.78 10.00
N TRP A 88 -14.33 -4.82 10.85
CA TRP A 88 -13.75 -3.68 11.54
C TRP A 88 -12.33 -3.48 11.04
N VAL A 89 -11.99 -2.27 10.63
CA VAL A 89 -10.62 -1.87 10.28
C VAL A 89 -10.16 -0.82 11.26
N CYS A 90 -9.11 -1.14 12.02
CA CYS A 90 -8.48 -0.19 12.95
C CYS A 90 -7.10 0.19 12.41
N PHE A 91 -6.80 1.47 12.38
CA PHE A 91 -5.57 2.00 11.81
C PHE A 91 -5.05 3.16 12.65
N SER A 92 -3.83 3.57 12.37
CA SER A 92 -3.25 4.76 12.97
C SER A 92 -2.82 5.74 11.91
N THR A 93 -2.77 7.01 12.29
CA THR A 93 -1.90 7.97 11.65
C THR A 93 -0.80 8.36 12.64
N PRO A 94 0.45 8.56 12.18
CA PRO A 94 1.58 8.73 13.09
C PRO A 94 1.51 10.06 13.88
N ASP A 95 0.73 11.02 13.41
CA ASP A 95 0.65 12.36 13.99
C ASP A 95 -0.67 12.61 14.74
N GLU A 96 -1.80 12.05 14.28
CA GLU A 96 -3.14 12.35 14.83
C GLU A 96 -3.67 11.30 15.82
N GLY A 97 -3.45 10.00 15.60
CA GLY A 97 -3.84 8.96 16.57
C GLY A 97 -4.39 7.67 15.99
N ILE A 98 -5.22 6.98 16.78
CA ILE A 98 -5.82 5.69 16.44
C ILE A 98 -7.28 5.88 16.02
N PHE A 99 -7.65 5.27 14.90
CA PHE A 99 -8.96 5.37 14.29
C PHE A 99 -9.53 3.98 13.99
N ILE A 100 -10.86 3.88 13.95
CA ILE A 100 -11.56 2.64 13.58
C ILE A 100 -12.72 2.93 12.62
N CYS A 101 -12.92 2.04 11.66
CA CYS A 101 -14.04 2.02 10.72
C CYS A 101 -14.69 0.64 10.71
N HIS A 102 -15.93 0.55 10.23
CA HIS A 102 -16.60 -0.74 10.02
C HIS A 102 -17.51 -0.79 8.80
N ALA A 103 -17.81 -1.99 8.32
CA ALA A 103 -18.81 -2.27 7.29
C ALA A 103 -19.50 -3.61 7.54
N GLU A 104 -20.80 -3.69 7.29
CA GLU A 104 -21.56 -4.96 7.27
C GLU A 104 -21.30 -5.71 5.95
N ASP A 105 -21.20 -4.96 4.85
CA ASP A 105 -20.85 -5.46 3.52
C ASP A 105 -19.48 -4.89 3.09
N PRO A 106 -18.41 -5.71 2.98
CA PRO A 106 -17.09 -5.24 2.56
C PRO A 106 -17.04 -4.63 1.17
N TRP A 107 -18.00 -4.96 0.30
CA TRP A 107 -18.13 -4.37 -1.05
C TRP A 107 -18.90 -3.04 -1.05
N GLY A 108 -19.59 -2.74 0.05
CA GLY A 108 -20.45 -1.57 0.21
C GLY A 108 -19.73 -0.34 0.74
N LYS A 109 -20.46 0.50 1.46
CA LYS A 109 -19.90 1.68 2.13
C LYS A 109 -19.38 1.34 3.51
N TRP A 110 -18.23 1.90 3.84
CA TRP A 110 -17.67 1.87 5.19
C TRP A 110 -18.16 3.06 6.01
N SER A 111 -18.15 2.92 7.33
CA SER A 111 -18.39 4.03 8.26
C SER A 111 -17.31 5.11 8.09
N ALA A 112 -17.63 6.35 8.47
CA ALA A 112 -16.60 7.36 8.67
C ALA A 112 -15.59 6.89 9.74
N PRO A 113 -14.31 7.33 9.65
CA PRO A 113 -13.32 7.00 10.67
C PRO A 113 -13.68 7.63 12.00
N HIS A 114 -13.79 6.79 13.04
CA HIS A 114 -13.98 7.21 14.42
C HIS A 114 -12.64 7.25 15.14
N CYS A 115 -12.29 8.40 15.74
CA CYS A 115 -11.05 8.53 16.49
C CYS A 115 -11.22 7.92 17.90
N LEU A 116 -10.55 6.80 18.15
CA LEU A 116 -10.55 6.13 19.46
C LEU A 116 -9.67 6.86 20.48
N ARG A 117 -8.56 7.42 20.01
CA ARG A 117 -7.61 8.17 20.84
C ARG A 117 -6.73 9.06 19.98
N GLU A 118 -6.75 10.35 20.27
CA GLU A 118 -5.74 11.28 19.78
C GLU A 118 -4.43 11.04 20.51
N ALA A 119 -3.39 10.61 19.79
CA ALA A 119 -2.09 10.34 20.39
C ALA A 119 -0.98 10.29 19.33
N ARG A 120 -0.01 11.20 19.46
CA ARG A 120 1.11 11.27 18.53
C ARG A 120 2.06 10.09 18.73
N GLY A 121 2.38 9.40 17.63
CA GLY A 121 3.32 8.29 17.60
C GLY A 121 2.81 6.99 18.20
N TRP A 122 1.49 6.85 18.40
CA TRP A 122 0.85 5.57 18.68
C TRP A 122 0.50 4.92 17.35
N ILE A 123 1.00 3.70 17.12
CA ILE A 123 0.94 3.05 15.81
C ILE A 123 0.51 1.59 15.93
N ASP A 124 0.18 1.00 14.78
CA ASP A 124 -0.09 -0.42 14.61
C ASP A 124 -1.18 -0.99 15.54
N PRO A 125 -2.35 -0.35 15.63
CA PRO A 125 -3.40 -0.80 16.53
C PRO A 125 -4.03 -2.11 16.06
N CYS A 126 -4.39 -2.95 17.02
CA CYS A 126 -5.17 -4.16 16.81
C CYS A 126 -6.27 -4.28 17.88
N PRO A 127 -7.54 -4.13 17.50
CA PRO A 127 -8.66 -4.42 18.39
C PRO A 127 -8.81 -5.94 18.54
N PHE A 128 -9.35 -6.34 19.67
CA PHE A 128 -9.65 -7.73 19.97
C PHE A 128 -10.90 -7.79 20.85
N TRP A 129 -11.92 -8.49 20.36
CA TRP A 129 -13.13 -8.81 21.11
C TRP A 129 -13.00 -10.24 21.63
N ASP A 130 -13.10 -10.38 22.94
CA ASP A 130 -12.94 -11.65 23.65
C ASP A 130 -14.29 -12.35 23.78
N ASP A 131 -14.27 -13.68 23.81
CA ASP A 131 -15.46 -14.52 24.00
C ASP A 131 -16.14 -14.29 25.36
N ASN A 132 -15.43 -13.70 26.31
CA ASN A 132 -15.97 -13.30 27.62
C ASN A 132 -16.75 -11.97 27.62
N GLY A 133 -16.88 -11.30 26.47
CA GLY A 133 -17.58 -10.03 26.31
C GLY A 133 -16.74 -8.78 26.61
N GLN A 134 -15.46 -8.93 26.97
CA GLN A 134 -14.52 -7.82 27.05
C GLN A 134 -13.96 -7.47 25.68
N ALA A 135 -13.60 -6.20 25.48
CA ALA A 135 -12.89 -5.77 24.30
C ALA A 135 -11.58 -5.08 24.71
N TRP A 136 -10.58 -5.21 23.84
CA TRP A 136 -9.21 -4.80 24.08
C TRP A 136 -8.63 -4.15 22.83
N LEU A 137 -7.62 -3.30 23.02
CA LEU A 137 -6.80 -2.79 21.92
C LEU A 137 -5.33 -2.86 22.32
N VAL A 138 -4.51 -3.47 21.46
CA VAL A 138 -3.05 -3.46 21.59
C VAL A 138 -2.46 -2.57 20.50
N HIS A 139 -1.46 -1.76 20.85
CA HIS A 139 -0.73 -0.95 19.87
C HIS A 139 0.77 -0.87 20.21
N ALA A 140 1.55 -0.36 19.27
CA ALA A 140 2.98 -0.09 19.40
C ALA A 140 3.27 1.42 19.34
N PHE A 141 4.56 1.78 19.28
CA PHE A 141 5.02 3.18 19.30
C PHE A 141 6.02 3.49 18.19
N ALA A 142 5.83 4.63 17.54
CA ALA A 142 6.77 5.21 16.59
C ALA A 142 7.78 6.12 17.28
N HIS A 143 9.05 5.68 17.36
CA HIS A 143 10.12 6.48 17.95
C HIS A 143 10.30 7.84 17.28
N SER A 144 10.05 7.92 15.97
CA SER A 144 10.12 9.15 15.16
C SER A 144 9.10 10.23 15.56
N ARG A 145 8.17 9.91 16.47
CA ARG A 145 7.08 10.79 16.91
C ARG A 145 6.93 10.85 18.42
N SER A 146 6.90 9.71 19.10
CA SER A 146 6.72 9.63 20.56
C SER A 146 8.03 9.53 21.33
N GLY A 147 9.16 9.22 20.66
CA GLY A 147 10.42 8.86 21.31
C GLY A 147 10.41 7.47 21.97
N ILE A 148 9.32 6.71 21.83
CA ILE A 148 9.17 5.35 22.37
C ILE A 148 9.19 4.35 21.21
N LYS A 149 9.81 3.19 21.44
CA LYS A 149 9.79 2.01 20.57
C LYS A 149 10.00 0.75 21.42
N HIS A 150 9.84 -0.42 20.82
CA HIS A 150 10.10 -1.74 21.44
C HIS A 150 9.03 -2.21 22.44
N LYS A 151 7.95 -1.45 22.62
CA LYS A 151 6.95 -1.70 23.67
C LYS A 151 5.57 -1.89 23.06
N LEU A 152 4.79 -2.76 23.69
CA LEU A 152 3.36 -2.95 23.39
C LEU A 152 2.52 -2.46 24.57
N GLN A 153 1.51 -1.64 24.28
CA GLN A 153 0.56 -1.15 25.27
C GLN A 153 -0.83 -1.75 25.01
N LEU A 154 -1.50 -2.14 26.09
CA LEU A 154 -2.85 -2.69 26.10
C LEU A 154 -3.83 -1.69 26.73
N PHE A 155 -4.97 -1.50 26.08
CA PHE A 155 -6.14 -0.82 26.61
C PHE A 155 -7.32 -1.79 26.71
N ALA A 156 -8.13 -1.64 27.75
CA ALA A 156 -9.52 -2.09 27.67
C ALA A 156 -10.24 -1.15 26.69
N MET A 157 -11.19 -1.68 25.93
CA MET A 157 -11.99 -0.95 24.95
C MET A 157 -13.46 -1.17 25.25
N ALA A 158 -14.30 -0.17 25.00
CA ALA A 158 -15.74 -0.38 25.02
C ALA A 158 -16.12 -1.46 23.97
N PRO A 159 -17.03 -2.42 24.26
CA PRO A 159 -17.36 -3.50 23.32
C PRO A 159 -17.88 -3.02 21.96
N ASP A 160 -18.49 -1.83 21.90
CA ASP A 160 -18.96 -1.20 20.66
C ASP A 160 -17.86 -0.41 19.92
N ALA A 161 -16.61 -0.46 20.42
CA ALA A 161 -15.46 0.29 19.94
C ALA A 161 -15.69 1.81 19.87
N SER A 162 -16.45 2.37 20.82
CA SER A 162 -16.65 3.81 20.95
C SER A 162 -15.48 4.54 21.64
N GLU A 163 -14.75 3.89 22.54
CA GLU A 163 -13.64 4.50 23.26
C GLU A 163 -12.63 3.49 23.84
N LEU A 164 -11.41 3.98 24.10
CA LEU A 164 -10.42 3.29 24.93
C LEU A 164 -10.59 3.68 26.41
N LEU A 165 -10.65 2.69 27.28
CA LEU A 165 -10.94 2.84 28.71
C LEU A 165 -9.64 2.92 29.52
N GLY A 166 -9.57 3.93 30.41
CA GLY A 166 -8.43 4.15 31.29
C GLY A 166 -7.16 4.63 30.58
N GLU A 167 -6.02 4.43 31.22
CA GLU A 167 -4.69 4.92 30.77
C GLU A 167 -3.87 3.87 30.01
N GLY A 168 -4.37 2.64 29.93
CA GLY A 168 -3.67 1.49 29.37
C GLY A 168 -2.46 1.04 30.18
N GLN A 169 -1.84 -0.07 29.78
CA GLN A 169 -0.68 -0.65 30.46
C GLN A 169 0.32 -1.22 29.47
N ILE A 170 1.62 -1.03 29.73
CA ILE A 170 2.67 -1.69 28.95
C ILE A 170 2.68 -3.17 29.32
N ILE A 171 2.33 -4.03 28.35
CA ILE A 171 2.25 -5.49 28.53
C ILE A 171 3.52 -6.21 28.11
N TYR A 172 4.37 -5.57 27.31
CA TYR A 172 5.68 -6.07 26.95
C TYR A 172 6.67 -4.93 26.71
N ASP A 173 7.88 -5.07 27.27
CA ASP A 173 9.00 -4.15 27.06
C ASP A 173 10.16 -4.91 26.42
N GLY A 174 10.25 -4.81 25.09
CA GLY A 174 11.23 -5.51 24.26
C GLY A 174 12.60 -4.83 24.20
N CYS A 175 12.90 -3.85 25.06
CA CYS A 175 14.16 -3.09 24.97
C CYS A 175 15.43 -3.97 25.05
N CYS A 176 15.36 -5.12 25.71
CA CYS A 176 16.52 -5.99 25.93
C CYS A 176 16.64 -7.15 24.94
N ASP A 177 15.56 -7.55 24.28
CA ASP A 177 15.45 -8.80 23.54
C ASP A 177 14.75 -8.67 22.17
N LEU A 178 13.82 -7.73 22.03
CA LEU A 178 13.01 -7.50 20.83
C LEU A 178 13.09 -6.03 20.39
N PRO A 179 14.27 -5.59 19.91
CA PRO A 179 14.39 -4.25 19.34
C PRO A 179 13.41 -4.13 18.16
N THR A 180 12.80 -2.96 18.06
CA THR A 180 11.74 -2.57 17.12
C THR A 180 10.54 -3.53 17.13
N LEU A 181 10.14 -4.03 18.31
CA LEU A 181 8.86 -4.72 18.48
C LEU A 181 7.71 -3.77 18.13
N GLU A 182 6.95 -4.13 17.10
CA GLU A 182 5.83 -3.35 16.56
C GLU A 182 4.79 -4.27 15.87
N GLY A 183 3.83 -3.72 15.13
CA GLY A 183 2.91 -4.49 14.30
C GLY A 183 2.04 -5.55 15.00
N PRO A 184 1.56 -5.38 16.26
CA PRO A 184 0.90 -6.44 17.00
C PRO A 184 -0.42 -6.87 16.35
N LYS A 185 -0.61 -8.18 16.15
CA LYS A 185 -1.88 -8.81 15.77
C LYS A 185 -2.32 -9.78 16.84
N VAL A 186 -3.48 -9.52 17.45
CA VAL A 186 -4.00 -10.27 18.60
C VAL A 186 -4.93 -11.38 18.14
N TYR A 187 -4.80 -12.56 18.76
CA TYR A 187 -5.61 -13.74 18.56
C TYR A 187 -5.84 -14.50 19.87
N GLN A 188 -6.82 -15.41 19.88
CA GLN A 188 -7.04 -16.36 20.96
C GLN A 188 -7.12 -17.78 20.39
N ARG A 189 -6.47 -18.74 21.06
CA ARG A 189 -6.53 -20.16 20.69
C ARG A 189 -6.26 -21.04 21.91
N ALA A 190 -7.09 -22.07 22.10
CA ALA A 190 -6.87 -23.12 23.12
C ALA A 190 -6.58 -22.58 24.54
N GLY A 191 -7.31 -21.53 24.95
CA GLY A 191 -7.15 -20.89 26.27
C GLY A 191 -5.86 -20.08 26.43
N TRP A 192 -5.24 -19.67 25.33
CA TRP A 192 -4.13 -18.72 25.28
C TRP A 192 -4.50 -17.53 24.40
N TYR A 193 -3.98 -16.37 24.76
CA TYR A 193 -3.92 -15.21 23.88
C TYR A 193 -2.56 -15.19 23.21
N TYR A 194 -2.53 -14.80 21.94
CA TYR A 194 -1.33 -14.68 21.13
C TYR A 194 -1.23 -13.28 20.53
N ILE A 195 -0.03 -12.72 20.51
CA ILE A 195 0.29 -11.50 19.76
C ILE A 195 1.37 -11.83 18.75
N PHE A 196 1.05 -11.73 17.47
CA PHE A 196 2.03 -11.82 16.39
C PHE A 196 2.58 -10.41 16.19
N ALA A 197 3.85 -10.20 16.47
CA ALA A 197 4.51 -8.90 16.38
C ALA A 197 5.92 -9.09 15.83
N PRO A 198 6.28 -8.48 14.70
CA PRO A 198 7.66 -8.51 14.22
C PRO A 198 8.61 -7.74 15.14
N ALA A 199 9.90 -8.07 15.05
CA ALA A 199 10.99 -7.33 15.68
C ALA A 199 12.21 -7.28 14.74
N GLY A 200 13.19 -6.43 15.03
CA GLY A 200 14.40 -6.23 14.25
C GLY A 200 14.28 -5.19 13.13
N GLY A 201 13.08 -4.64 12.92
CA GLY A 201 12.79 -3.60 11.92
C GLY A 201 12.46 -4.18 10.53
N VAL A 202 11.94 -3.30 9.67
CA VAL A 202 11.28 -3.65 8.40
C VAL A 202 12.16 -4.47 7.43
N GLU A 203 13.41 -4.09 7.20
CA GLU A 203 14.23 -4.68 6.11
C GLU A 203 14.84 -6.05 6.48
N ASN A 204 15.28 -6.23 7.73
CA ASN A 204 16.11 -7.38 8.14
C ASN A 204 15.61 -8.05 9.43
N GLY A 205 14.38 -7.72 9.85
CA GLY A 205 13.77 -8.25 11.06
C GLY A 205 13.35 -9.72 10.96
N TRP A 206 12.50 -10.11 11.90
CA TRP A 206 11.94 -11.44 12.03
C TRP A 206 10.55 -11.38 12.65
N GLN A 207 9.80 -12.48 12.57
CA GLN A 207 8.50 -12.57 13.24
C GLN A 207 8.66 -13.13 14.65
N THR A 208 8.11 -12.40 15.62
CA THR A 208 7.96 -12.86 17.00
C THR A 208 6.48 -13.17 17.27
N VAL A 209 6.25 -14.14 18.15
CA VAL A 209 4.93 -14.39 18.73
C VAL A 209 5.07 -14.32 20.24
N LEU A 210 4.16 -13.58 20.87
CA LEU A 210 3.99 -13.56 22.31
C LEU A 210 2.76 -14.38 22.67
N ARG A 211 2.73 -14.99 23.85
CA ARG A 211 1.50 -15.59 24.39
C ARG A 211 1.34 -15.38 25.89
N ALA A 212 0.09 -15.36 26.35
CA ALA A 212 -0.27 -15.24 27.76
C ALA A 212 -1.60 -15.94 28.06
N ARG A 213 -1.84 -16.27 29.34
CA ARG A 213 -3.13 -16.81 29.81
C ARG A 213 -4.18 -15.74 30.06
N GLN A 214 -3.76 -14.48 30.16
CA GLN A 214 -4.61 -13.31 30.36
C GLN A 214 -4.08 -12.20 29.46
N MET A 215 -4.97 -11.34 28.94
CA MET A 215 -4.55 -10.20 28.11
C MET A 215 -3.55 -9.28 28.83
N THR A 216 -3.68 -9.15 30.15
CA THR A 216 -2.78 -8.37 31.01
C THR A 216 -1.41 -9.02 31.24
N GLY A 217 -1.19 -10.24 30.73
CA GLY A 217 0.06 -10.97 30.87
C GLY A 217 0.12 -11.88 32.11
N PRO A 218 1.32 -12.27 32.55
CA PRO A 218 2.60 -11.98 31.91
C PRO A 218 2.70 -12.63 30.53
N TRP A 219 3.37 -11.95 29.60
CA TRP A 219 3.58 -12.42 28.24
C TRP A 219 4.96 -13.07 28.10
N GLU A 220 5.00 -14.26 27.52
CA GLU A 220 6.24 -14.89 27.07
C GLU A 220 6.39 -14.75 25.54
N ALA A 221 7.61 -14.59 25.06
CA ALA A 221 7.90 -14.35 23.64
C ALA A 221 8.76 -15.46 23.03
N LYS A 222 8.52 -15.76 21.75
CA LYS A 222 9.31 -16.67 20.94
C LYS A 222 9.45 -16.15 19.51
N ASN A 223 10.68 -16.08 19.01
CA ASN A 223 10.92 -15.81 17.59
C ASN A 223 10.60 -17.06 16.78
N VAL A 224 9.77 -16.94 15.75
CA VAL A 224 9.19 -18.10 15.04
C VAL A 224 9.52 -18.17 13.56
N LEU A 225 9.88 -17.04 12.93
CA LEU A 225 10.21 -16.97 11.50
C LEU A 225 11.37 -15.99 11.27
N PHE A 226 12.47 -16.47 10.70
CA PHE A 226 13.61 -15.66 10.28
C PHE A 226 13.83 -15.81 8.78
N GLN A 227 14.61 -14.93 8.16
CA GLN A 227 15.01 -15.09 6.76
C GLN A 227 15.65 -16.47 6.49
N GLY A 228 16.47 -16.98 7.42
CA GLY A 228 17.17 -18.25 7.25
C GLY A 228 18.13 -18.22 6.06
N ASN A 229 18.08 -19.27 5.22
CA ASN A 229 18.88 -19.38 4.01
C ASN A 229 18.14 -18.91 2.74
N THR A 230 17.05 -18.17 2.90
CA THR A 230 16.16 -17.77 1.80
C THR A 230 16.53 -16.38 1.27
N SER A 231 16.07 -16.06 0.06
CA SER A 231 16.15 -14.72 -0.50
C SER A 231 15.04 -13.78 -0.02
N ILE A 232 14.23 -14.21 0.96
CA ILE A 232 13.09 -13.46 1.49
C ILE A 232 13.55 -12.80 2.79
N ASN A 233 14.11 -11.59 2.66
CA ASN A 233 14.61 -10.81 3.79
C ASN A 233 13.47 -10.31 4.68
N GLY A 234 13.77 -10.16 5.98
CA GLY A 234 12.91 -9.47 6.93
C GLY A 234 11.43 -9.90 6.88
N PRO A 235 11.07 -11.18 7.12
CA PRO A 235 9.67 -11.55 7.25
C PRO A 235 9.05 -10.72 8.37
N HIS A 236 8.18 -9.79 7.99
CA HIS A 236 7.73 -8.73 8.87
C HIS A 236 6.23 -8.53 8.70
N GLN A 237 5.55 -8.31 9.83
CA GLN A 237 4.16 -7.90 9.96
C GLN A 237 3.15 -8.60 9.05
N GLY A 238 2.25 -9.36 9.67
CA GLY A 238 0.98 -9.65 9.05
C GLY A 238 0.09 -10.56 9.88
N GLY A 239 -0.87 -11.20 9.24
CA GLY A 239 -1.97 -11.88 9.91
C GLY A 239 -1.95 -13.41 9.73
N TRP A 240 -2.42 -14.10 10.77
CA TRP A 240 -2.73 -15.53 10.76
C TRP A 240 -4.21 -15.76 10.46
N VAL A 241 -4.50 -16.77 9.64
CA VAL A 241 -5.85 -17.32 9.42
C VAL A 241 -5.86 -18.84 9.54
N GLU A 242 -7.00 -19.37 9.95
CA GLU A 242 -7.29 -20.81 10.00
C GLU A 242 -8.44 -21.12 9.03
N GLY A 243 -8.18 -22.04 8.11
CA GLY A 243 -9.18 -22.56 7.19
C GLY A 243 -10.13 -23.55 7.86
N GLU A 244 -11.07 -24.08 7.09
CA GLU A 244 -12.22 -24.81 7.64
C GLU A 244 -11.83 -26.19 8.17
N GLU A 245 -10.79 -26.79 7.59
CA GLU A 245 -10.22 -28.06 8.01
C GLU A 245 -9.11 -27.89 9.06
N GLY A 246 -8.93 -26.67 9.59
CA GLY A 246 -7.95 -26.34 10.63
C GLY A 246 -6.54 -26.04 10.07
N GLU A 247 -6.37 -25.99 8.76
CA GLU A 247 -5.12 -25.60 8.13
C GLU A 247 -4.82 -24.13 8.43
N CYS A 248 -3.58 -23.85 8.86
CA CYS A 248 -3.19 -22.50 9.26
C CYS A 248 -2.26 -21.89 8.22
N TRP A 249 -2.44 -20.59 7.98
CA TRP A 249 -1.62 -19.81 7.06
C TRP A 249 -1.23 -18.48 7.68
N PHE A 250 -0.03 -18.02 7.38
CA PHE A 250 0.47 -16.74 7.84
C PHE A 250 0.83 -15.85 6.65
N VAL A 251 0.21 -14.69 6.58
CA VAL A 251 0.52 -13.64 5.61
C VAL A 251 1.50 -12.67 6.23
N HIS A 252 2.52 -12.24 5.48
CA HIS A 252 3.45 -11.19 5.89
C HIS A 252 3.99 -10.45 4.66
N PHE A 253 4.71 -9.35 4.87
CA PHE A 253 5.41 -8.69 3.76
C PHE A 253 6.92 -8.97 3.74
N GLN A 254 7.54 -8.68 2.60
CA GLN A 254 8.99 -8.54 2.38
C GLN A 254 9.26 -7.14 1.81
N ASP A 255 10.23 -6.39 2.35
CA ASP A 255 10.67 -5.14 1.73
C ASP A 255 11.59 -5.40 0.53
N LEU A 256 11.14 -4.96 -0.64
CA LEU A 256 11.88 -5.00 -1.92
C LEU A 256 12.23 -3.58 -2.41
N HIS A 257 12.42 -2.65 -1.48
CA HIS A 257 12.87 -1.29 -1.73
C HIS A 257 11.99 -0.54 -2.74
N LEU A 258 12.43 -0.38 -4.00
CA LEU A 258 11.69 0.36 -5.02
C LEU A 258 10.38 -0.34 -5.41
N TYR A 259 10.25 -1.65 -5.22
CA TYR A 259 8.98 -2.35 -5.47
C TYR A 259 8.03 -2.25 -4.28
N GLY A 260 8.46 -1.61 -3.19
CA GLY A 260 7.74 -1.54 -1.94
C GLY A 260 7.75 -2.87 -1.19
N ARG A 261 6.72 -3.10 -0.39
CA ARG A 261 6.59 -4.24 0.51
C ARG A 261 5.60 -5.24 -0.08
N VAL A 262 6.15 -6.31 -0.68
CA VAL A 262 5.38 -7.36 -1.38
C VAL A 262 4.86 -8.40 -0.40
N VAL A 263 3.75 -9.08 -0.73
CA VAL A 263 3.05 -9.96 0.22
C VAL A 263 3.38 -11.43 -0.03
N HIS A 264 3.67 -12.15 1.05
CA HIS A 264 4.02 -13.55 1.09
C HIS A 264 2.99 -14.35 1.90
N LEU A 265 2.77 -15.60 1.49
CA LEU A 265 1.96 -16.59 2.20
C LEU A 265 2.85 -17.73 2.69
N GLN A 266 2.81 -18.02 3.98
CA GLN A 266 3.57 -19.09 4.63
C GLN A 266 2.64 -20.18 5.14
N PRO A 267 2.99 -21.47 4.93
CA PRO A 267 2.32 -22.54 5.66
C PRO A 267 2.56 -22.38 7.15
N MET A 268 1.55 -22.68 7.96
CA MET A 268 1.67 -22.63 9.40
C MET A 268 1.04 -23.87 10.04
N SER A 269 1.64 -24.33 11.13
CA SER A 269 1.04 -25.37 11.97
C SER A 269 1.28 -25.06 13.45
N TRP A 270 0.51 -25.69 14.33
CA TRP A 270 0.69 -25.56 15.78
C TRP A 270 1.50 -26.73 16.33
N GLY A 271 2.59 -26.44 17.02
CA GLY A 271 3.36 -27.45 17.74
C GLY A 271 2.62 -27.93 18.99
N ASN A 272 2.96 -29.13 19.46
CA ASN A 272 2.44 -29.69 20.71
C ASN A 272 2.79 -28.84 21.94
N ASP A 273 3.80 -27.97 21.82
CA ASP A 273 4.20 -26.99 22.83
C ASP A 273 3.30 -25.73 22.85
N GLY A 274 2.30 -25.65 21.97
CA GLY A 274 1.39 -24.52 21.85
C GLY A 274 2.00 -23.29 21.17
N TRP A 275 3.10 -23.45 20.44
CA TRP A 275 3.73 -22.39 19.64
C TRP A 275 3.54 -22.64 18.14
N PRO A 276 3.39 -21.59 17.32
CA PRO A 276 3.25 -21.78 15.89
C PRO A 276 4.59 -22.15 15.25
N ARG A 277 4.49 -22.86 14.13
CA ARG A 277 5.58 -23.28 13.25
C ARG A 277 5.25 -22.69 11.88
N ILE A 278 5.99 -21.66 11.47
CA ILE A 278 5.70 -20.90 10.26
C ILE A 278 6.78 -21.16 9.22
N GLY A 279 6.38 -21.37 7.96
CA GLY A 279 7.31 -21.64 6.87
C GLY A 279 7.98 -23.01 6.97
N GLU A 280 9.10 -23.15 6.27
CA GLU A 280 9.94 -24.36 6.32
C GLU A 280 10.76 -24.38 7.60
N GLN A 281 10.73 -25.49 8.35
CA GLN A 281 11.42 -25.58 9.63
C GLN A 281 12.94 -25.64 9.48
N ILE A 282 13.65 -24.87 10.32
CA ILE A 282 15.10 -24.89 10.43
C ILE A 282 15.51 -25.50 11.77
N GLY A 283 16.24 -26.61 11.71
CA GLY A 283 16.67 -27.33 12.91
C GLY A 283 15.49 -27.86 13.74
N ASN A 284 15.73 -28.09 15.04
CA ASN A 284 14.77 -28.76 15.93
C ASN A 284 14.01 -27.81 16.87
N GLY A 285 14.27 -26.50 16.81
CA GLY A 285 13.74 -25.50 17.75
C GLY A 285 12.32 -24.99 17.46
N GLY A 286 11.74 -25.39 16.33
CA GLY A 286 10.43 -24.90 15.88
C GLY A 286 10.47 -23.53 15.21
N VAL A 287 11.66 -23.05 14.86
CA VAL A 287 11.87 -21.82 14.08
C VAL A 287 11.82 -22.17 12.60
N GLY A 288 11.17 -21.36 11.78
CA GLY A 288 11.17 -21.56 10.34
C GLY A 288 11.77 -20.43 9.52
N GLN A 289 11.79 -20.65 8.20
CA GLN A 289 12.13 -19.69 7.15
C GLN A 289 11.03 -19.60 6.09
N PRO A 290 10.88 -18.45 5.42
CA PRO A 290 9.92 -18.28 4.33
C PRO A 290 10.07 -19.30 3.20
N VAL A 291 8.95 -19.79 2.66
CA VAL A 291 8.96 -20.66 1.47
C VAL A 291 8.82 -19.83 0.20
N LEU A 292 9.54 -20.20 -0.86
CA LEU A 292 9.37 -19.58 -2.19
C LEU A 292 8.20 -20.20 -2.96
N ARG A 293 8.01 -21.52 -2.81
CA ARG A 293 6.93 -22.31 -3.43
C ARG A 293 6.37 -23.27 -2.40
N TRP A 294 5.08 -23.52 -2.47
CA TRP A 294 4.40 -24.47 -1.60
C TRP A 294 3.11 -24.97 -2.26
N PRO A 295 2.60 -26.14 -1.87
CA PRO A 295 1.27 -26.58 -2.26
C PRO A 295 0.21 -25.52 -1.96
N ARG A 296 -0.74 -25.33 -2.89
CA ARG A 296 -1.91 -24.49 -2.64
C ARG A 296 -2.69 -25.00 -1.42
N PRO A 297 -3.37 -24.11 -0.66
CA PRO A 297 -4.32 -24.54 0.35
C PRO A 297 -5.32 -25.54 -0.23
N LYS A 298 -5.52 -26.66 0.47
CA LYS A 298 -6.50 -27.68 0.09
C LYS A 298 -7.87 -27.27 0.63
N GLY A 299 -8.94 -27.74 0.00
CA GLY A 299 -10.31 -27.47 0.45
C GLY A 299 -10.83 -26.06 0.14
N LEU A 300 -9.96 -25.10 -0.18
CA LEU A 300 -10.37 -23.76 -0.58
C LEU A 300 -10.87 -23.71 -2.02
N THR A 301 -11.90 -22.90 -2.27
CA THR A 301 -12.45 -22.66 -3.60
C THR A 301 -11.46 -21.82 -4.41
N PRO A 302 -10.89 -22.32 -5.52
CA PRO A 302 -9.97 -21.54 -6.33
C PRO A 302 -10.64 -20.25 -6.79
N SER A 303 -10.03 -19.12 -6.46
CA SER A 303 -10.47 -17.85 -7.01
C SER A 303 -10.16 -17.88 -8.51
N PRO A 304 -10.97 -17.23 -9.37
CA PRO A 304 -10.56 -17.00 -10.75
C PRO A 304 -9.15 -16.41 -10.75
N ALA A 305 -8.31 -16.74 -11.73
CA ALA A 305 -6.93 -16.27 -11.80
C ALA A 305 -6.88 -14.74 -12.02
N LEU A 306 -7.16 -14.00 -10.96
CA LEU A 306 -7.24 -12.57 -10.90
C LEU A 306 -5.99 -12.10 -10.18
N ALA A 307 -5.25 -11.23 -10.86
CA ALA A 307 -4.33 -10.33 -10.22
C ALA A 307 -5.11 -9.06 -9.84
N PRO A 308 -4.60 -8.25 -8.89
CA PRO A 308 -5.11 -6.91 -8.68
C PRO A 308 -5.22 -6.17 -10.01
N GLN A 309 -6.30 -5.40 -10.17
CA GLN A 309 -6.58 -4.67 -11.40
C GLN A 309 -5.42 -3.72 -11.74
N THR A 310 -5.11 -3.59 -13.03
CA THR A 310 -4.00 -2.75 -13.52
C THR A 310 -4.42 -1.95 -14.74
N SER A 311 -4.76 -2.64 -15.83
CA SER A 311 -5.25 -1.99 -17.05
C SER A 311 -6.61 -1.30 -16.84
N ASP A 312 -6.84 -0.19 -17.55
CA ASP A 312 -8.08 0.57 -17.50
C ASP A 312 -8.42 1.17 -18.88
N TYR A 313 -9.70 1.15 -19.23
CA TYR A 313 -10.24 1.73 -20.47
C TYR A 313 -11.23 2.87 -20.19
N PHE A 314 -11.36 3.28 -18.92
CA PHE A 314 -12.10 4.47 -18.49
C PHE A 314 -13.52 4.55 -19.07
N ALA A 315 -14.21 3.42 -19.15
CA ALA A 315 -15.49 3.30 -19.84
C ALA A 315 -16.55 4.31 -19.34
N GLN A 316 -16.50 4.64 -18.04
CA GLN A 316 -17.39 5.60 -17.39
C GLN A 316 -16.75 6.99 -17.16
N GLY A 317 -15.59 7.25 -17.75
CA GLY A 317 -14.83 8.49 -17.54
C GLY A 317 -14.33 8.68 -16.11
N GLN A 318 -14.23 7.60 -15.35
CA GLN A 318 -13.72 7.53 -13.99
C GLN A 318 -12.53 6.57 -13.95
N PRO A 319 -11.53 6.83 -13.10
CA PRO A 319 -10.49 5.85 -12.84
C PRO A 319 -11.09 4.62 -12.15
N GLY A 320 -10.61 3.43 -12.52
CA GLY A 320 -10.89 2.19 -11.81
C GLY A 320 -10.31 2.15 -10.39
N ILE A 321 -10.67 1.11 -9.65
CA ILE A 321 -10.35 0.98 -8.21
C ILE A 321 -8.84 0.85 -7.91
N GLN A 322 -8.02 0.49 -8.88
CA GLN A 322 -6.57 0.34 -8.72
C GLN A 322 -5.81 1.67 -8.63
N TRP A 323 -6.47 2.78 -8.96
CA TRP A 323 -5.85 4.09 -9.00
C TRP A 323 -5.95 4.79 -7.65
N GLN A 324 -4.87 5.49 -7.27
CA GLN A 324 -4.84 6.35 -6.11
C GLN A 324 -4.24 7.72 -6.45
N TRP A 325 -4.76 8.76 -5.83
CA TRP A 325 -4.20 10.10 -5.79
C TRP A 325 -3.13 10.20 -4.69
N GLN A 326 -2.28 11.21 -4.81
CA GLN A 326 -1.25 11.53 -3.80
C GLN A 326 -1.79 12.26 -2.57
N ALA A 327 -3.00 12.82 -2.67
CA ALA A 327 -3.66 13.62 -1.67
C ALA A 327 -5.17 13.60 -1.92
N ASN A 328 -5.96 14.13 -0.99
CA ASN A 328 -7.42 14.24 -1.12
C ASN A 328 -7.80 14.87 -2.46
N PRO A 329 -8.66 14.20 -3.26
CA PRO A 329 -8.95 14.67 -4.60
C PRO A 329 -9.75 15.96 -4.57
N SER A 330 -9.32 16.95 -5.36
CA SER A 330 -10.17 18.07 -5.70
C SER A 330 -11.16 17.62 -6.79
N PRO A 331 -12.46 17.96 -6.71
CA PRO A 331 -13.43 17.66 -7.76
C PRO A 331 -13.04 18.31 -9.10
N GLU A 332 -12.11 19.25 -9.08
CA GLU A 332 -11.65 19.93 -10.27
C GLU A 332 -10.69 19.11 -11.14
N TRP A 333 -9.99 18.11 -10.57
CA TRP A 333 -8.94 17.36 -11.27
C TRP A 333 -9.49 16.47 -12.38
N LEU A 334 -10.74 16.02 -12.25
CA LEU A 334 -11.40 15.13 -13.19
C LEU A 334 -12.58 15.84 -13.87
N LEU A 335 -12.60 15.84 -15.19
CA LEU A 335 -13.72 16.38 -15.97
C LEU A 335 -14.69 15.24 -16.36
N PRO A 336 -16.01 15.48 -16.33
CA PRO A 336 -16.98 14.50 -16.80
C PRO A 336 -16.73 14.09 -18.26
N ALA A 337 -16.70 12.78 -18.50
CA ALA A 337 -16.54 12.19 -19.82
C ALA A 337 -17.14 10.77 -19.87
N LYS A 338 -17.16 10.15 -21.05
CA LYS A 338 -17.55 8.75 -21.24
C LYS A 338 -16.64 8.11 -22.30
N GLY A 339 -16.12 6.92 -21.99
CA GLY A 339 -15.18 6.21 -22.87
C GLY A 339 -13.76 6.79 -22.92
N GLU A 340 -13.43 7.75 -22.04
CA GLU A 340 -12.10 8.30 -21.84
C GLU A 340 -12.00 8.97 -20.47
N LEU A 341 -10.81 9.02 -19.88
CA LEU A 341 -10.49 9.81 -18.71
C LEU A 341 -10.11 11.23 -19.14
N ARG A 342 -10.63 12.26 -18.46
CA ARG A 342 -10.22 13.66 -18.70
C ARG A 342 -9.64 14.27 -17.44
N LEU A 343 -8.32 14.46 -17.43
CA LEU A 343 -7.60 15.10 -16.33
C LEU A 343 -7.39 16.58 -16.64
N ARG A 344 -7.84 17.50 -15.78
CA ARG A 344 -7.64 18.94 -15.95
C ARG A 344 -6.18 19.32 -15.68
N CYS A 345 -5.65 20.25 -16.46
CA CYS A 345 -4.34 20.86 -16.26
C CYS A 345 -4.37 21.84 -15.07
N VAL A 346 -4.34 21.31 -13.86
CA VAL A 346 -4.29 22.13 -12.64
C VAL A 346 -2.88 22.63 -12.31
N PRO A 347 -2.74 23.83 -11.70
CA PRO A 347 -1.43 24.36 -11.30
C PRO A 347 -0.64 23.39 -10.42
N LEU A 348 0.67 23.30 -10.65
CA LEU A 348 1.56 22.66 -9.68
C LEU A 348 1.66 23.50 -8.40
N SER A 349 1.66 22.81 -7.26
CA SER A 349 1.97 23.41 -5.96
C SER A 349 3.34 24.08 -5.99
N GLU A 350 3.44 25.27 -5.40
CA GLU A 350 4.70 25.95 -5.16
C GLU A 350 5.19 25.63 -3.74
N VAL A 351 6.40 25.10 -3.63
CA VAL A 351 7.09 24.79 -2.38
C VAL A 351 8.47 25.43 -2.43
N ASP A 352 8.79 26.28 -1.46
CA ASP A 352 10.05 27.03 -1.37
C ASP A 352 10.42 27.77 -2.67
N GLY A 353 9.43 28.36 -3.34
CA GLY A 353 9.60 29.10 -4.59
C GLY A 353 9.82 28.22 -5.83
N GLN A 354 9.69 26.90 -5.70
CA GLN A 354 9.82 25.94 -6.79
C GLN A 354 8.50 25.22 -7.06
N ARG A 355 8.21 24.98 -8.34
CA ARG A 355 7.15 24.06 -8.78
C ARG A 355 7.80 22.81 -9.36
N ALA A 356 7.38 21.64 -8.90
CA ALA A 356 7.91 20.37 -9.37
C ALA A 356 6.83 19.30 -9.33
N LEU A 357 6.95 18.28 -10.18
CA LEU A 357 6.03 17.14 -10.17
C LEU A 357 6.08 16.36 -8.85
N TYR A 358 7.19 16.46 -8.12
CA TYR A 358 7.36 15.79 -6.84
C TYR A 358 6.24 16.10 -5.83
N TRP A 359 5.77 17.35 -5.79
CA TRP A 359 4.76 17.80 -4.81
C TRP A 359 3.35 17.87 -5.39
N ALA A 360 3.11 17.32 -6.58
CA ALA A 360 1.83 17.40 -7.24
C ALA A 360 0.79 16.48 -6.55
N PRO A 361 -0.25 17.03 -5.88
CA PRO A 361 -1.31 16.21 -5.29
C PRO A 361 -2.14 15.46 -6.36
N GLN A 362 -2.26 16.03 -7.56
CA GLN A 362 -3.07 15.56 -8.68
C GLN A 362 -2.44 14.45 -9.53
N LEU A 363 -1.43 13.73 -9.03
CA LEU A 363 -0.90 12.56 -9.74
C LEU A 363 -1.84 11.38 -9.51
N LEU A 364 -2.32 10.77 -10.60
CA LEU A 364 -3.15 9.58 -10.57
C LEU A 364 -2.27 8.35 -10.81
N LEU A 365 -2.04 7.54 -9.79
CA LEU A 365 -0.97 6.54 -9.79
C LEU A 365 -1.45 5.14 -9.38
N GLN A 366 -0.76 4.12 -9.87
CA GLN A 366 -0.85 2.73 -9.46
C GLN A 366 0.48 2.26 -8.86
N LYS A 367 0.42 1.24 -8.01
CA LYS A 367 1.60 0.51 -7.51
C LYS A 367 2.25 -0.26 -8.65
N PHE A 368 3.58 -0.43 -8.64
CA PHE A 368 4.23 -1.37 -9.56
C PHE A 368 3.61 -2.77 -9.38
N PRO A 369 3.10 -3.41 -10.46
CA PRO A 369 2.34 -4.66 -10.35
C PRO A 369 3.23 -5.92 -10.44
N ALA A 370 4.49 -5.74 -10.84
CA ALA A 370 5.48 -6.80 -11.01
C ALA A 370 6.90 -6.20 -11.00
N LEU A 371 7.91 -7.06 -10.94
CA LEU A 371 9.32 -6.67 -11.03
C LEU A 371 9.69 -6.11 -12.42
N THR A 372 9.02 -6.62 -13.44
CA THR A 372 9.12 -6.16 -14.83
C THR A 372 7.72 -6.06 -15.41
N PHE A 373 7.44 -5.00 -16.15
CA PHE A 373 6.16 -4.81 -16.83
C PHE A 373 6.31 -3.69 -17.86
N SER A 374 5.32 -3.49 -18.71
CA SER A 374 5.21 -2.26 -19.50
C SER A 374 3.82 -1.68 -19.39
N ALA A 375 3.74 -0.36 -19.56
CA ALA A 375 2.48 0.36 -19.59
C ALA A 375 2.46 1.30 -20.79
N LYS A 376 1.33 1.36 -21.48
CA LYS A 376 1.11 2.28 -22.61
C LYS A 376 -0.22 3.01 -22.46
N THR A 377 -0.29 4.21 -23.02
CA THR A 377 -1.50 5.02 -23.04
C THR A 377 -1.53 5.93 -24.26
N SER A 378 -2.74 6.24 -24.74
CA SER A 378 -2.98 7.24 -25.77
C SER A 378 -3.42 8.55 -25.13
N VAL A 379 -2.64 9.62 -25.33
CA VAL A 379 -2.88 10.95 -24.74
C VAL A 379 -3.27 11.95 -25.84
N THR A 380 -4.31 12.74 -25.58
CA THR A 380 -4.62 13.95 -26.35
C THR A 380 -4.72 15.15 -25.42
N LEU A 381 -3.76 16.07 -25.53
CA LEU A 381 -3.77 17.34 -24.81
C LEU A 381 -4.62 18.37 -25.54
N TYR A 382 -5.64 18.89 -24.87
CA TYR A 382 -6.40 20.07 -25.26
C TYR A 382 -5.90 21.24 -24.42
N ALA A 383 -4.88 21.93 -24.91
CA ALA A 383 -4.28 23.04 -24.19
C ALA A 383 -5.14 24.32 -24.30
N ALA A 384 -5.24 25.05 -23.20
CA ALA A 384 -5.80 26.40 -23.17
C ALA A 384 -4.69 27.46 -23.11
N GLN A 385 -3.50 27.10 -22.62
CA GLN A 385 -2.39 28.02 -22.44
C GLN A 385 -1.02 27.34 -22.46
N ASP A 386 0.03 28.17 -22.54
CA ASP A 386 1.41 27.75 -22.39
C ASP A 386 1.64 27.10 -21.01
N GLY A 387 2.32 25.95 -21.02
CA GLY A 387 2.62 25.18 -19.82
C GLY A 387 1.59 24.10 -19.49
N ASP A 388 0.46 24.04 -20.18
CA ASP A 388 -0.44 22.89 -20.08
C ASP A 388 0.29 21.63 -20.57
N ALA A 389 0.26 20.58 -19.76
CA ALA A 389 0.86 19.30 -20.10
C ALA A 389 0.05 18.13 -19.56
N GLY A 390 0.17 16.99 -20.23
CA GLY A 390 -0.39 15.72 -19.78
C GLY A 390 0.41 14.53 -20.30
N GLY A 391 0.42 13.43 -19.56
CA GLY A 391 1.17 12.25 -19.97
C GLY A 391 1.31 11.15 -18.93
N LEU A 392 2.42 10.43 -19.06
CA LEU A 392 2.77 9.24 -18.29
C LEU A 392 3.93 9.54 -17.34
N ILE A 393 3.88 9.04 -16.11
CA ILE A 393 4.91 9.23 -15.08
C ILE A 393 5.28 7.91 -14.39
N VAL A 394 6.56 7.76 -14.05
CA VAL A 394 7.05 6.88 -12.97
C VAL A 394 7.47 7.77 -11.82
N TYR A 395 6.98 7.47 -10.62
CA TYR A 395 7.04 8.33 -9.44
C TYR A 395 7.61 7.62 -8.21
N GLY A 396 8.40 8.36 -7.45
CA GLY A 396 8.98 8.03 -6.15
C GLY A 396 9.87 9.19 -5.70
N GLU A 397 10.81 8.96 -4.78
CA GLU A 397 11.88 9.92 -4.44
C GLU A 397 12.72 10.26 -5.67
N ARG A 398 12.75 9.38 -6.67
CA ARG A 398 13.14 9.70 -8.04
C ARG A 398 11.91 9.57 -8.92
N TYR A 399 11.73 10.51 -9.85
CA TYR A 399 10.60 10.48 -10.77
C TYR A 399 10.99 10.88 -12.18
N ALA A 400 10.24 10.40 -13.16
CA ALA A 400 10.34 10.86 -14.52
C ALA A 400 9.01 10.75 -15.26
N ALA A 401 8.71 11.77 -16.07
CA ALA A 401 7.48 11.90 -16.83
C ALA A 401 7.78 12.19 -18.30
N LEU A 402 7.03 11.52 -19.16
CA LEU A 402 6.97 11.80 -20.59
C LEU A 402 5.63 12.46 -20.89
N LEU A 403 5.68 13.68 -21.42
CA LEU A 403 4.53 14.59 -21.48
C LEU A 403 4.34 15.15 -22.88
N VAL A 404 3.10 15.27 -23.30
CA VAL A 404 2.72 16.25 -24.31
C VAL A 404 2.54 17.58 -23.58
N GLU A 405 3.22 18.63 -24.03
CA GLU A 405 3.18 19.98 -23.43
C GLU A 405 2.89 21.01 -24.52
N PHE A 406 2.07 22.02 -24.23
CA PHE A 406 1.87 23.17 -25.10
C PHE A 406 2.74 24.35 -24.66
N GLY A 407 3.38 25.03 -25.61
CA GLY A 407 4.05 26.28 -25.31
C GLY A 407 4.65 26.95 -26.55
N GLN A 408 4.77 28.27 -26.52
CA GLN A 408 5.25 29.09 -27.64
C GLN A 408 4.44 28.85 -28.93
N GLY A 409 3.14 28.59 -28.79
CA GLY A 409 2.22 28.39 -29.91
C GLY A 409 2.27 27.01 -30.57
N GLY A 410 2.98 26.03 -29.99
CA GLY A 410 3.09 24.67 -30.52
C GLY A 410 2.99 23.57 -29.46
N TYR A 411 2.73 22.35 -29.91
CA TYR A 411 2.79 21.16 -29.07
C TYR A 411 4.18 20.54 -29.16
N ARG A 412 4.69 20.05 -28.04
CA ARG A 412 5.99 19.42 -27.94
C ARG A 412 5.96 18.21 -27.02
N LEU A 413 6.83 17.26 -27.30
CA LEU A 413 7.09 16.14 -26.42
C LEU A 413 8.20 16.53 -25.45
N VAL A 414 7.92 16.41 -24.15
CA VAL A 414 8.81 16.82 -23.07
C VAL A 414 9.12 15.64 -22.18
N TRP A 415 10.40 15.46 -21.90
CA TRP A 415 10.90 14.57 -20.87
C TRP A 415 11.27 15.39 -19.64
N ARG A 416 10.65 15.09 -18.50
CA ARG A 416 10.97 15.70 -17.21
C ARG A 416 11.44 14.61 -16.27
N HIS A 417 12.55 14.82 -15.57
CA HIS A 417 13.00 13.85 -14.57
C HIS A 417 13.68 14.57 -13.40
N GLY A 418 13.58 13.99 -12.22
CA GLY A 418 14.05 14.63 -11.00
C GLY A 418 14.17 13.67 -9.84
N TRP A 419 14.59 14.23 -8.71
CA TRP A 419 14.67 13.53 -7.44
C TRP A 419 14.53 14.48 -6.26
N MET A 420 14.11 13.91 -5.13
CA MET A 420 14.12 14.50 -3.80
C MET A 420 15.32 13.94 -3.02
N SER A 421 16.11 14.80 -2.40
CA SER A 421 17.18 14.36 -1.49
C SER A 421 16.67 14.14 -0.07
N ASP A 422 17.43 13.43 0.75
CA ASP A 422 17.13 13.27 2.18
C ASP A 422 17.06 14.60 2.94
N ALA A 423 17.71 15.65 2.41
CA ALA A 423 17.67 17.00 2.95
C ALA A 423 16.42 17.80 2.53
N GLY A 424 15.49 17.18 1.81
CA GLY A 424 14.26 17.84 1.36
C GLY A 424 14.41 18.73 0.12
N VAL A 425 15.51 18.58 -0.62
CA VAL A 425 15.78 19.41 -1.82
C VAL A 425 15.33 18.67 -3.08
N VAL A 426 14.43 19.28 -3.85
CA VAL A 426 14.00 18.76 -5.15
C VAL A 426 14.85 19.32 -6.27
N ARG A 427 15.32 18.43 -7.15
CA ARG A 427 15.96 18.80 -8.42
C ARG A 427 15.15 18.20 -9.56
N GLU A 428 14.88 19.00 -10.58
CA GLU A 428 14.10 18.59 -11.74
C GLU A 428 14.73 19.17 -13.01
N THR A 429 14.89 18.31 -14.01
CA THR A 429 15.39 18.66 -15.34
C THR A 429 14.26 18.53 -16.34
N ARG A 430 14.19 19.47 -17.28
CA ARG A 430 13.24 19.47 -18.39
C ARG A 430 14.01 19.44 -19.72
N GLN A 431 13.64 18.50 -20.60
CA GLN A 431 14.20 18.37 -21.94
C GLN A 431 13.08 18.28 -22.98
N VAL A 432 13.14 19.10 -24.02
CA VAL A 432 12.27 18.94 -25.20
C VAL A 432 12.87 17.87 -26.10
N LEU A 433 12.08 16.87 -26.45
CA LEU A 433 12.50 15.74 -27.29
C LEU A 433 12.11 15.91 -28.76
N ALA A 434 10.95 16.50 -29.02
CA ALA A 434 10.44 16.71 -30.37
C ALA A 434 9.33 17.78 -30.37
N GLU A 435 9.17 18.45 -31.51
CA GLU A 435 7.95 19.19 -31.84
C GLU A 435 6.87 18.21 -32.34
N LEU A 436 5.61 18.49 -32.02
CA LEU A 436 4.46 17.67 -32.38
C LEU A 436 3.49 18.48 -33.27
N LYS A 437 2.91 17.82 -34.27
CA LYS A 437 1.92 18.44 -35.18
C LYS A 437 0.61 18.79 -34.47
N CYS A 438 0.26 18.05 -33.41
CA CYS A 438 -0.94 18.25 -32.60
C CYS A 438 -0.70 17.69 -31.19
N GLY A 439 -1.64 17.92 -30.27
CA GLY A 439 -1.56 17.44 -28.88
C GLY A 439 -1.74 15.93 -28.69
N LYS A 440 -1.73 15.12 -29.76
CA LYS A 440 -1.95 13.67 -29.70
C LYS A 440 -0.64 12.89 -29.74
N CYS A 441 -0.44 11.98 -28.80
CA CYS A 441 0.72 11.09 -28.76
C CYS A 441 0.40 9.80 -28.00
N GLN A 442 1.00 8.68 -28.40
CA GLN A 442 1.04 7.48 -27.58
C GLN A 442 2.33 7.43 -26.79
N LEU A 443 2.23 7.08 -25.52
CA LEU A 443 3.32 7.07 -24.56
C LEU A 443 3.45 5.66 -23.98
N GLN A 444 4.67 5.22 -23.76
CA GLN A 444 4.96 3.93 -23.15
C GLN A 444 6.12 4.05 -22.16
N VAL A 445 6.06 3.27 -21.09
CA VAL A 445 7.20 2.94 -20.25
C VAL A 445 7.34 1.42 -20.17
N ALA A 446 8.56 0.91 -20.37
CA ALA A 446 8.92 -0.46 -20.06
C ALA A 446 9.83 -0.44 -18.83
N VAL A 447 9.40 -1.10 -17.75
CA VAL A 447 10.16 -1.27 -16.51
C VAL A 447 10.84 -2.64 -16.58
N GLY A 448 12.16 -2.63 -16.70
CA GLY A 448 13.00 -3.83 -16.65
C GLY A 448 13.53 -4.11 -15.24
N GLU A 449 14.39 -5.12 -15.14
CA GLU A 449 15.03 -5.52 -13.89
C GLU A 449 15.69 -4.32 -13.17
N GLY A 450 15.63 -4.33 -11.85
CA GLY A 450 16.17 -3.25 -11.00
C GLY A 450 15.45 -1.91 -11.15
N GLY A 451 14.24 -1.86 -11.72
CA GLY A 451 13.47 -0.63 -11.88
C GLY A 451 14.00 0.29 -12.98
N LEU A 452 14.73 -0.26 -13.96
CA LEU A 452 15.22 0.49 -15.11
C LEU A 452 14.08 0.73 -16.11
N CYS A 453 13.68 1.98 -16.23
CA CYS A 453 12.56 2.45 -17.03
C CYS A 453 13.06 2.98 -18.38
N GLN A 454 12.62 2.35 -19.47
CA GLN A 454 12.78 2.86 -20.83
C GLN A 454 11.46 3.49 -21.29
N PHE A 455 11.47 4.80 -21.45
CA PHE A 455 10.33 5.53 -22.00
C PHE A 455 10.39 5.55 -23.52
N SER A 456 9.24 5.44 -24.17
CA SER A 456 9.08 5.52 -25.62
C SER A 456 7.79 6.28 -25.98
N TRP A 457 7.75 6.80 -27.19
CA TRP A 457 6.59 7.54 -27.70
C TRP A 457 6.35 7.28 -29.18
N ARG A 458 5.13 7.58 -29.62
CA ARG A 458 4.71 7.53 -31.01
C ARG A 458 3.67 8.61 -31.29
N ALA A 459 4.03 9.58 -32.14
CA ALA A 459 3.09 10.60 -32.64
C ALA A 459 2.57 10.29 -34.06
N GLU A 460 3.31 9.50 -34.83
CA GLU A 460 2.98 9.03 -36.18
C GLU A 460 3.01 7.49 -36.20
N GLU A 461 3.71 6.84 -37.13
CA GLU A 461 3.69 5.37 -37.28
C GLU A 461 4.76 4.65 -36.44
N GLU A 462 5.93 5.27 -36.24
CA GLU A 462 7.08 4.62 -35.60
C GLU A 462 7.25 4.98 -34.11
N TRP A 463 7.61 3.98 -33.31
CA TRP A 463 8.01 4.16 -31.92
C TRP A 463 9.43 4.68 -31.80
N ARG A 464 9.62 5.69 -30.95
CA ARG A 464 10.93 6.30 -30.66
C ARG A 464 11.21 6.23 -29.17
N LYS A 465 12.44 5.86 -28.80
CA LYS A 465 12.90 5.79 -27.41
C LYS A 465 13.34 7.17 -26.92
N VAL A 466 13.08 7.46 -25.65
CA VAL A 466 13.82 8.50 -24.93
C VAL A 466 15.28 8.03 -24.81
N PRO A 467 16.29 8.85 -25.17
CA PRO A 467 17.68 8.40 -25.22
C PRO A 467 18.24 7.90 -23.88
N LEU A 468 17.72 8.40 -22.76
CA LEU A 468 18.17 8.06 -21.42
C LEU A 468 17.19 7.07 -20.77
N CYS A 469 17.74 5.99 -20.20
CA CYS A 469 17.03 5.16 -19.25
C CYS A 469 16.92 5.88 -17.90
N PHE A 470 15.80 5.70 -17.22
CA PHE A 470 15.55 6.25 -15.89
C PHE A 470 15.56 5.11 -14.86
N ALA A 471 16.23 5.28 -13.73
CA ALA A 471 16.14 4.31 -12.63
C ALA A 471 15.09 4.80 -11.62
N ALA A 472 14.03 4.00 -11.44
CA ALA A 472 12.99 4.27 -10.46
C ALA A 472 13.56 4.29 -9.04
N GLY A 473 12.98 5.13 -8.17
CA GLY A 473 13.29 5.16 -6.74
C GLY A 473 12.02 4.86 -5.94
N LYS A 474 12.20 4.30 -4.73
CA LYS A 474 11.09 4.16 -3.77
C LYS A 474 10.53 5.54 -3.41
N GLY A 475 9.26 5.61 -3.03
CA GLY A 475 8.71 6.77 -2.34
C GLY A 475 9.04 6.74 -0.85
N LYS A 476 8.59 7.76 -0.11
CA LYS A 476 8.74 7.77 1.35
C LYS A 476 7.82 6.73 1.99
N TRP A 477 8.39 5.65 2.51
CA TRP A 477 7.69 4.48 3.08
C TRP A 477 6.87 3.63 2.09
N VAL A 478 6.92 3.93 0.80
CA VAL A 478 6.18 3.22 -0.25
C VAL A 478 7.08 2.85 -1.42
N GLY A 479 6.66 1.88 -2.22
CA GLY A 479 7.29 1.56 -3.49
C GLY A 479 7.14 2.67 -4.52
N ALA A 480 7.86 2.52 -5.63
CA ALA A 480 7.67 3.28 -6.84
C ALA A 480 6.25 3.04 -7.39
N LYS A 481 5.71 4.09 -7.99
CA LYS A 481 4.39 4.11 -8.60
C LYS A 481 4.49 4.59 -10.04
N PHE A 482 3.47 4.35 -10.83
CA PHE A 482 3.39 4.81 -12.21
C PHE A 482 1.96 5.17 -12.55
N GLY A 483 1.77 6.04 -13.52
CA GLY A 483 0.43 6.46 -13.88
C GLY A 483 0.39 7.72 -14.71
N LEU A 484 -0.64 8.51 -14.47
CA LEU A 484 -1.09 9.57 -15.34
C LEU A 484 -1.07 10.91 -14.63
N LEU A 485 -0.92 11.98 -15.41
CA LEU A 485 -1.08 13.33 -14.92
C LEU A 485 -1.58 14.28 -16.00
N ALA A 486 -2.21 15.36 -15.54
CA ALA A 486 -2.32 16.61 -16.27
C ALA A 486 -2.02 17.77 -15.31
N ALA A 487 -1.26 18.76 -15.77
CA ALA A 487 -0.92 19.92 -14.95
C ALA A 487 -0.64 21.17 -15.80
N SER A 488 -0.83 22.32 -15.20
CA SER A 488 -0.31 23.61 -15.66
C SER A 488 1.07 23.83 -15.02
N MET A 489 2.12 23.66 -15.83
CA MET A 489 3.52 23.69 -15.39
C MET A 489 3.99 25.09 -14.99
N VAL A 490 3.32 26.13 -15.46
CA VAL A 490 3.65 27.54 -15.18
C VAL A 490 2.92 28.08 -13.94
N GLY A 491 2.08 27.28 -13.28
CA GLY A 491 1.41 27.67 -12.04
C GLY A 491 0.17 28.55 -12.22
N LEU A 492 -0.28 28.71 -13.46
CA LEU A 492 -1.49 29.48 -13.80
C LEU A 492 -2.69 28.55 -13.87
N GLN A 493 -3.85 28.99 -13.37
CA GLN A 493 -5.10 28.26 -13.58
C GLN A 493 -5.34 28.06 -15.08
N SER A 494 -5.87 26.90 -15.46
CA SER A 494 -6.06 26.53 -16.86
C SER A 494 -7.36 25.75 -17.04
N GLU A 495 -8.05 26.04 -18.15
CA GLU A 495 -9.16 25.23 -18.67
C GLU A 495 -8.67 24.06 -19.55
N GLY A 496 -7.35 23.95 -19.75
CA GLY A 496 -6.75 22.85 -20.50
C GLY A 496 -6.94 21.51 -19.81
N TYR A 497 -6.94 20.43 -20.59
CA TYR A 497 -7.07 19.08 -20.06
C TYR A 497 -6.41 18.03 -20.97
N SER A 498 -6.09 16.89 -20.38
CA SER A 498 -5.59 15.70 -21.06
C SER A 498 -6.70 14.65 -21.14
N ALA A 499 -7.03 14.20 -22.34
CA ALA A 499 -7.93 13.08 -22.57
C ALA A 499 -7.14 11.79 -22.82
N LEU A 500 -7.49 10.72 -22.10
CA LEU A 500 -6.83 9.41 -22.16
C LEU A 500 -7.85 8.32 -22.41
N GLN A 501 -7.68 7.56 -23.48
CA GLN A 501 -8.64 6.52 -23.89
C GLN A 501 -8.37 5.17 -23.20
N ASP A 502 -7.12 4.92 -22.87
CA ASP A 502 -6.65 3.63 -22.40
C ASP A 502 -5.42 3.81 -21.51
N PHE A 503 -5.24 2.86 -20.60
CA PHE A 503 -4.02 2.60 -19.88
C PHE A 503 -3.82 1.10 -19.83
N GLU A 504 -3.00 0.57 -20.73
CA GLU A 504 -2.79 -0.88 -20.86
C GLU A 504 -1.47 -1.27 -20.19
N VAL A 505 -1.57 -2.18 -19.22
CA VAL A 505 -0.45 -2.77 -18.48
C VAL A 505 -0.24 -4.20 -18.97
N ILE A 506 1.01 -4.52 -19.32
CA ILE A 506 1.45 -5.82 -19.80
C ILE A 506 2.47 -6.36 -18.79
N LEU A 507 2.14 -7.48 -18.15
CA LEU A 507 2.94 -8.15 -17.10
C LEU A 507 3.90 -9.20 -17.67
#